data_AF-A0A1F3XZ26-F1
#
_entry.id   AF-A0A1F3XZ26-F1
#
_cell.length_a   1.000
_cell.length_b   1.000
_cell.length_c   1.000
_cell.angle_alpha   90.00
_cell.angle_beta   90.00
_cell.angle_gamma   90.00
#
_symmetry.space_group_name_H-M   'P 1'
#
loop_
_entity.id
_entity.type
_entity.pdbx_description
1 polymer ?
#
loop_
_entity_poly.entity_id
_entity_poly.type
_entity_poly.pdbx_seq_one_letter_code
_entity_poly.pdbx_strand_id
1 'polypeptide(L)'
;MKKSFFACLVLFAAASAWGTQHPINSLNDIPSKWAGAAGNLFEKVNGSFSFANAVQTKRENSQENFRASYKVDGQLKIGSQTYTVKSVDLEVWFKYRNQCQLVLHLDSDFVSNLWLGVRRDKAGAFSMKEINSTNGGERRVVFNSL
;
A
#
# COMPACT_ATOMS: atom_id res chain seq x y z
N MET A 1 -21.36 8.96 54.41
CA MET A 1 -20.96 9.81 53.26
C MET A 1 -19.48 9.58 52.99
N LYS A 2 -19.12 8.88 51.90
CA LYS A 2 -17.73 8.70 51.47
C LYS A 2 -17.65 9.15 50.01
N LYS A 3 -16.98 10.28 49.77
CA LYS A 3 -16.69 10.80 48.42
C LYS A 3 -15.37 10.18 47.98
N SER A 4 -15.43 9.23 47.05
CA SER A 4 -14.24 8.71 46.36
C SER A 4 -14.09 9.47 45.05
N PHE A 5 -13.21 10.47 45.04
CA PHE A 5 -12.62 11.00 43.83
C PHE A 5 -11.52 10.03 43.39
N PHE A 6 -11.67 9.37 42.24
CA PHE A 6 -10.54 8.73 41.56
C PHE A 6 -10.31 9.45 40.24
N ALA A 7 -9.14 10.09 40.18
CA ALA A 7 -8.69 10.93 39.09
C ALA A 7 -8.53 10.15 37.79
N CYS A 8 -9.08 10.70 36.71
CA CYS A 8 -8.84 10.28 35.34
C CYS A 8 -7.40 10.68 34.96
N LEU A 9 -6.44 9.76 35.11
CA LEU A 9 -5.08 9.96 34.64
C LEU A 9 -5.04 9.64 33.13
N VAL A 10 -5.35 10.63 32.31
CA VAL A 10 -5.15 10.56 30.86
C VAL A 10 -3.65 10.71 30.61
N LEU A 11 -2.94 9.59 30.46
CA LEU A 11 -1.56 9.58 29.99
C LEU A 11 -1.53 9.88 28.48
N PHE A 12 -1.48 11.17 28.13
CA PHE A 12 -1.01 11.62 26.83
C PHE A 12 0.53 11.44 26.79
N ALA A 13 0.97 10.22 26.47
CA ALA A 13 2.38 9.95 26.21
C ALA A 13 2.76 10.39 24.78
N ALA A 14 3.48 11.52 24.73
CA ALA A 14 4.49 11.90 23.77
C ALA A 14 4.34 11.39 22.31
N ALA A 15 3.77 12.24 21.45
CA ALA A 15 4.03 12.17 20.02
C ALA A 15 5.53 12.44 19.78
N SER A 16 6.30 11.38 19.55
CA SER A 16 7.64 11.45 18.98
C SER A 16 7.53 11.88 17.51
N ALA A 17 7.22 13.15 17.28
CA ALA A 17 7.38 13.79 15.99
C ALA A 17 8.83 14.22 15.87
N TRP A 18 9.64 13.38 15.22
CA TRP A 18 10.76 13.69 14.33
C TRP A 18 11.13 12.37 13.63
N GLY A 19 10.20 11.85 12.84
CA GLY A 19 10.46 10.72 11.97
C GLY A 19 11.24 11.21 10.76
N THR A 20 12.55 10.99 10.72
CA THR A 20 13.30 10.99 9.47
C THR A 20 12.57 10.07 8.50
N GLN A 21 12.00 10.65 7.45
CA GLN A 21 11.25 9.91 6.45
C GLN A 21 12.21 8.92 5.75
N HIS A 22 12.25 7.67 6.21
CA HIS A 22 13.11 6.62 5.64
C HIS A 22 12.79 6.39 4.14
N PRO A 23 13.75 6.50 3.22
CA PRO A 23 13.46 6.31 1.81
C PRO A 23 12.95 4.89 1.53
N ILE A 24 11.97 4.76 0.63
CA ILE A 24 11.53 3.45 0.11
C ILE A 24 12.63 2.95 -0.83
N ASN A 25 13.28 1.83 -0.50
CA ASN A 25 14.34 1.20 -1.31
C ASN A 25 14.02 -0.24 -1.71
N SER A 26 12.99 -0.83 -1.10
CA SER A 26 12.54 -2.20 -1.27
C SER A 26 11.04 -2.34 -0.96
N LEU A 27 10.46 -3.49 -1.33
CA LEU A 27 9.06 -3.79 -1.01
C LEU A 27 8.84 -3.98 0.50
N ASN A 28 9.89 -4.28 1.27
CA ASN A 28 9.83 -4.44 2.73
C ASN A 28 9.75 -3.10 3.48
N ASP A 29 9.96 -1.98 2.78
CA ASP A 29 9.88 -0.63 3.37
C ASP A 29 8.45 -0.07 3.39
N ILE A 30 7.47 -0.84 2.88
CA ILE A 30 6.05 -0.48 2.87
C ILE A 30 5.21 -1.51 3.64
N PRO A 31 4.03 -1.15 4.14
CA PRO A 31 3.12 -2.09 4.77
C PRO A 31 2.80 -3.27 3.85
N SER A 32 2.66 -4.46 4.43
CA SER A 32 2.32 -5.68 3.70
C SER A 32 0.84 -6.04 3.74
N LYS A 33 0.03 -5.26 4.47
CA LYS A 33 -1.42 -5.43 4.59
C LYS A 33 -2.12 -4.10 4.42
N TRP A 34 -3.18 -4.12 3.62
CA TRP A 34 -3.92 -2.95 3.20
C TRP A 34 -5.40 -3.29 3.19
N ALA A 35 -6.23 -2.34 3.61
CA ALA A 35 -7.68 -2.46 3.53
C ALA A 35 -8.33 -1.13 3.20
N GLY A 36 -9.49 -1.19 2.58
CA GLY A 36 -10.26 -0.01 2.22
C GLY A 36 -11.37 -0.36 1.27
N ALA A 37 -11.56 0.48 0.26
CA ALA A 37 -12.60 0.32 -0.73
C ALA A 37 -12.01 0.17 -2.13
N ALA A 38 -12.67 -0.61 -2.96
CA ALA A 38 -12.41 -0.79 -4.39
C ALA A 38 -13.71 -0.57 -5.17
N GLY A 39 -13.62 -0.14 -6.43
CA GLY A 39 -14.80 0.12 -7.28
C GLY A 39 -14.91 1.59 -7.72
N ASN A 40 -16.00 1.98 -8.38
CA ASN A 40 -16.18 3.34 -8.90
C ASN A 40 -16.73 4.29 -7.80
N LEU A 41 -17.08 5.54 -8.13
CA LEU A 41 -17.62 6.47 -7.13
C LEU A 41 -18.94 6.03 -6.51
N PHE A 42 -19.75 5.34 -7.31
CA PHE A 42 -21.14 5.01 -7.01
C PHE A 42 -21.27 3.61 -6.39
N GLU A 43 -20.34 2.71 -6.71
CA GLU A 43 -20.32 1.32 -6.26
C GLU A 43 -18.96 1.02 -5.64
N LYS A 44 -18.85 1.30 -4.34
CA LYS A 44 -17.69 0.95 -3.53
C LYS A 44 -17.95 -0.37 -2.82
N VAL A 45 -17.06 -1.33 -3.02
CA VAL A 45 -17.03 -2.58 -2.27
C VAL A 45 -15.80 -2.60 -1.36
N ASN A 46 -15.90 -3.30 -0.24
CA ASN A 46 -14.75 -3.52 0.63
C ASN A 46 -13.65 -4.24 -0.17
N GLY A 47 -12.41 -3.85 0.03
CA GLY A 47 -11.27 -4.55 -0.56
C GLY A 47 -10.07 -4.57 0.37
N SER A 48 -9.18 -5.52 0.12
CA SER A 48 -7.94 -5.67 0.86
C SER A 48 -6.85 -6.22 -0.04
N PHE A 49 -5.62 -5.82 0.22
CA PHE A 49 -4.43 -6.39 -0.41
C PHE A 49 -3.45 -6.81 0.68
N SER A 50 -2.87 -7.99 0.54
CA SER A 50 -1.79 -8.42 1.40
C SER A 50 -0.73 -9.20 0.63
N PHE A 51 0.49 -9.20 1.14
CA PHE A 51 1.56 -10.05 0.64
C PHE A 51 2.46 -10.54 1.78
N ALA A 52 3.06 -11.71 1.58
CA ALA A 52 4.07 -12.30 2.45
C ALA A 52 5.22 -12.88 1.62
N ASN A 53 6.29 -13.31 2.29
CA ASN A 53 7.43 -14.02 1.68
C ASN A 53 7.99 -13.30 0.45
N ALA A 54 8.14 -11.97 0.54
CA ALA A 54 8.64 -11.16 -0.57
C ALA A 54 10.11 -11.45 -0.87
N VAL A 55 10.39 -12.14 -1.97
CA VAL A 55 11.74 -12.47 -2.44
C VAL A 55 12.03 -11.67 -3.71
N GLN A 56 13.01 -10.77 -3.64
CA GLN A 56 13.44 -10.00 -4.81
C GLN A 56 14.07 -10.95 -5.84
N THR A 57 13.56 -10.94 -7.06
CA THR A 57 14.05 -11.78 -8.17
C THR A 57 14.86 -10.99 -9.19
N LYS A 58 14.59 -9.69 -9.31
CA LYS A 58 15.26 -8.82 -10.27
C LYS A 58 15.33 -7.39 -9.74
N ARG A 59 16.41 -6.66 -10.08
CA ARG A 59 16.52 -5.23 -9.87
C ARG A 59 17.22 -4.57 -11.05
N GLU A 60 16.61 -3.52 -11.56
CA GLU A 60 17.14 -2.67 -12.62
C GLU A 60 17.23 -1.25 -12.06
N ASN A 61 18.40 -0.62 -12.17
CA ASN A 61 18.59 0.77 -11.78
C ASN A 61 18.83 1.60 -13.04
N SER A 62 18.19 2.76 -13.13
CA SER A 62 18.51 3.81 -14.10
C SER A 62 19.11 5.01 -13.39
N GLN A 63 19.32 6.12 -14.10
CA GLN A 63 19.73 7.38 -13.47
C GLN A 63 18.62 8.01 -12.61
N GLU A 64 17.35 7.76 -12.94
CA GLU A 64 16.21 8.49 -12.36
C GLU A 64 15.32 7.63 -11.46
N ASN A 65 15.35 6.31 -11.64
CA ASN A 65 14.54 5.36 -10.88
C ASN A 65 15.25 4.03 -10.67
N PHE A 66 14.64 3.17 -9.87
CA PHE A 66 14.87 1.74 -9.95
C PHE A 66 13.54 1.00 -10.07
N ARG A 67 13.60 -0.16 -10.71
CA ARG A 67 12.52 -1.16 -10.73
C ARG A 67 13.04 -2.45 -10.09
N ALA A 68 12.28 -3.01 -9.16
CA ALA A 68 12.59 -4.27 -8.51
C ALA A 68 11.39 -5.20 -8.57
N SER A 69 11.59 -6.43 -9.04
CA SER A 69 10.56 -7.46 -9.12
C SER A 69 10.67 -8.40 -7.92
N TYR A 70 9.53 -8.75 -7.35
CA TYR A 70 9.42 -9.65 -6.19
C TYR A 70 8.47 -10.79 -6.53
N LYS A 71 8.86 -12.03 -6.18
CA LYS A 71 7.89 -13.10 -5.97
C LYS A 71 7.29 -12.93 -4.59
N VAL A 72 5.98 -13.09 -4.47
CA VAL A 72 5.25 -12.92 -3.21
C VAL A 72 4.16 -13.98 -3.08
N ASP A 73 3.79 -14.27 -1.83
CA ASP A 73 2.53 -14.93 -1.51
C ASP A 73 1.49 -13.85 -1.24
N GLY A 74 0.86 -13.35 -2.31
CA GLY A 74 -0.06 -12.23 -2.24
C GLY A 74 -1.52 -12.58 -2.49
N GLN A 75 -2.41 -11.81 -1.87
CA GLN A 75 -3.86 -11.93 -2.04
C GLN A 75 -4.47 -10.54 -2.17
N LEU A 76 -5.26 -10.35 -3.24
CA LEU A 76 -6.11 -9.19 -3.47
C LEU A 76 -7.57 -9.62 -3.36
N LYS A 77 -8.35 -8.95 -2.52
CA LYS A 77 -9.79 -9.17 -2.38
C LYS A 77 -10.54 -7.89 -2.75
N ILE A 78 -11.57 -8.04 -3.58
CA ILE A 78 -12.47 -6.95 -4.00
C ILE A 78 -13.90 -7.49 -3.91
N GLY A 79 -14.67 -6.99 -2.94
CA GLY A 79 -15.98 -7.53 -2.61
C GLY A 79 -15.90 -9.00 -2.21
N SER A 80 -16.62 -9.86 -2.94
CA SER A 80 -16.57 -11.32 -2.78
C SER A 80 -15.45 -12.00 -3.57
N GLN A 81 -14.82 -11.31 -4.51
CA GLN A 81 -13.79 -11.88 -5.39
C GLN A 81 -12.42 -11.86 -4.73
N THR A 82 -11.67 -12.95 -4.92
CA THR A 82 -10.31 -13.11 -4.41
C THR A 82 -9.36 -13.50 -5.53
N TYR A 83 -8.25 -12.79 -5.65
CA TYR A 83 -7.22 -12.98 -6.66
C TYR A 83 -5.88 -13.27 -5.99
N THR A 84 -5.15 -14.26 -6.50
CA THR A 84 -3.78 -14.53 -6.08
C THR A 84 -2.84 -13.57 -6.80
N VAL A 85 -1.92 -12.96 -6.04
CA VAL A 85 -0.85 -12.09 -6.57
C VAL A 85 0.45 -12.89 -6.47
N LYS A 86 1.03 -13.27 -7.61
CA LYS A 86 2.26 -14.10 -7.66
C LYS A 86 3.53 -13.26 -7.63
N SER A 87 3.45 -12.06 -8.17
CA SER A 87 4.58 -11.13 -8.19
C SER A 87 4.13 -9.68 -8.11
N VAL A 88 5.03 -8.87 -7.59
CA VAL A 88 4.89 -7.41 -7.50
C VAL A 88 6.12 -6.77 -8.10
N ASP A 89 5.92 -5.86 -9.05
CA ASP A 89 6.99 -4.95 -9.46
C ASP A 89 6.87 -3.66 -8.67
N LEU A 90 7.95 -3.28 -8.00
CA LEU A 90 8.14 -2.01 -7.33
C LEU A 90 8.92 -1.07 -8.24
N GLU A 91 8.42 0.13 -8.47
CA GLU A 91 9.13 1.22 -9.12
C GLU A 91 9.24 2.42 -8.18
N VAL A 92 10.45 2.97 -8.03
CA VAL A 92 10.73 4.12 -7.18
C VAL A 92 11.57 5.13 -7.94
N TRP A 93 11.09 6.36 -8.04
CA TRP A 93 11.84 7.48 -8.58
C TRP A 93 12.73 8.11 -7.50
N PHE A 94 14.02 8.30 -7.79
CA PHE A 94 14.97 8.80 -6.80
C PHE A 94 14.68 10.22 -6.31
N LYS A 95 14.02 11.04 -7.14
CA LYS A 95 13.54 12.38 -6.77
C LYS A 95 12.41 12.33 -5.72
N TYR A 96 11.69 11.21 -5.62
CA TYR A 96 10.48 11.08 -4.80
C TYR A 96 10.49 9.79 -3.97
N ARG A 97 11.50 9.61 -3.10
CA ARG A 97 11.66 8.36 -2.31
C ARG A 97 10.64 8.16 -1.18
N ASN A 98 9.64 9.02 -1.07
CA ASN A 98 8.48 8.85 -0.18
C ASN A 98 7.25 8.27 -0.90
N GLN A 99 7.37 7.97 -2.19
CA GLN A 99 6.32 7.34 -2.99
C GLN A 99 6.90 6.29 -3.92
N CYS A 100 6.09 5.31 -4.27
CA CYS A 100 6.44 4.26 -5.20
C CYS A 100 5.22 3.81 -5.99
N GLN A 101 5.46 3.08 -7.06
CA GLN A 101 4.42 2.41 -7.84
C GLN A 101 4.59 0.90 -7.69
N LEU A 102 3.48 0.21 -7.50
CA LEU A 102 3.39 -1.24 -7.48
C LEU A 102 2.60 -1.70 -8.72
N VAL A 103 3.09 -2.73 -9.39
CA VAL A 103 2.32 -3.47 -10.39
C VAL A 103 2.05 -4.85 -9.81
N LEU A 104 0.78 -5.14 -9.51
CA LEU A 104 0.37 -6.45 -9.04
C LEU A 104 0.09 -7.35 -10.25
N HIS A 105 0.82 -8.46 -10.32
CA HIS A 105 0.61 -9.49 -11.33
C HIS A 105 -0.32 -10.56 -10.75
N LEU A 106 -1.55 -10.56 -11.25
CA LEU A 106 -2.61 -11.45 -10.80
C LEU A 106 -2.55 -12.79 -11.54
N ASP A 107 -2.87 -13.88 -10.85
CA ASP A 107 -3.02 -15.21 -11.46
C ASP A 107 -4.40 -15.34 -12.14
N SER A 108 -4.71 -14.42 -13.05
CA SER A 108 -6.00 -14.38 -13.74
C SER A 108 -5.85 -13.76 -15.12
N ASP A 109 -6.07 -14.56 -16.16
CA ASP A 109 -6.02 -14.11 -17.55
C ASP A 109 -7.12 -13.08 -17.88
N PHE A 110 -8.16 -12.99 -17.05
CA PHE A 110 -9.31 -12.10 -17.24
C PHE A 110 -9.15 -10.70 -16.61
N VAL A 111 -8.14 -10.52 -15.75
CA VAL A 111 -7.97 -9.25 -15.01
C VAL A 111 -6.58 -8.72 -15.32
N SER A 112 -6.52 -7.55 -15.96
CA SER A 112 -5.26 -6.88 -16.25
C SER A 112 -4.48 -6.59 -14.95
N ASN A 113 -3.16 -6.48 -15.07
CA ASN A 113 -2.29 -6.06 -13.98
C ASN A 113 -2.81 -4.77 -13.32
N LEU A 114 -2.82 -4.75 -11.98
CA LEU A 114 -3.29 -3.61 -11.21
C LEU A 114 -2.11 -2.70 -10.85
N TRP A 115 -2.19 -1.43 -11.27
CA TRP A 115 -1.17 -0.42 -10.99
C TRP A 115 -1.60 0.40 -9.78
N LEU A 116 -0.77 0.43 -8.74
CA LEU A 116 -1.06 1.06 -7.46
C LEU A 116 0.05 2.05 -7.10
N GLY A 117 -0.31 3.30 -6.85
CA GLY A 117 0.55 4.30 -6.24
C GLY A 117 0.51 4.20 -4.74
N VAL A 118 1.68 4.09 -4.11
CA VAL A 118 1.86 4.12 -2.67
C VAL A 118 2.56 5.40 -2.29
N ARG A 119 2.00 6.13 -1.31
CA ARG A 119 2.57 7.40 -0.83
C ARG A 119 2.62 7.40 0.69
N ARG A 120 3.77 7.80 1.23
CA ARG A 120 3.93 8.13 2.65
C ARG A 120 3.73 9.62 2.89
N ASP A 121 2.90 9.95 3.87
CA ASP A 121 2.67 11.33 4.30
C ASP A 121 3.75 11.84 5.27
N LYS A 122 3.62 13.10 5.71
CA LYS A 122 4.55 13.73 6.66
C LYS A 122 4.52 13.10 8.06
N ALA A 123 3.40 12.50 8.45
CA ALA A 123 3.24 11.80 9.72
C ALA A 123 3.81 10.36 9.67
N GLY A 124 4.17 9.88 8.48
CA GLY A 124 4.70 8.54 8.26
C GLY A 124 3.66 7.50 7.87
N ALA A 125 2.38 7.89 7.77
CA ALA A 125 1.31 6.98 7.35
C ALA A 125 1.39 6.73 5.84
N PHE A 126 1.08 5.50 5.43
CA PHE A 126 1.03 5.12 4.03
C PHE A 126 -0.41 5.07 3.52
N SER A 127 -0.57 5.48 2.27
CA SER A 127 -1.82 5.33 1.51
C SER A 127 -1.52 4.69 0.16
N MET A 128 -2.45 3.88 -0.32
CA MET A 128 -2.34 3.17 -1.59
C MET A 128 -3.57 3.47 -2.45
N LYS A 129 -3.35 3.86 -3.70
CA LYS A 129 -4.40 4.23 -4.65
C LYS A 129 -4.11 3.68 -6.03
N GLU A 130 -5.14 3.29 -6.77
CA GLU A 130 -4.98 2.89 -8.17
C GLU A 130 -4.44 4.03 -9.04
N ILE A 131 -3.48 3.73 -9.92
CA ILE A 131 -2.98 4.64 -10.95
C ILE A 131 -3.60 4.21 -12.28
N ASN A 132 -4.40 5.09 -12.87
CA ASN A 132 -5.08 4.82 -14.13
C ASN A 132 -4.06 4.87 -15.29
N SER A 133 -3.75 3.71 -15.88
CA SER A 133 -2.90 3.65 -17.07
C SER A 133 -3.81 3.69 -18.32
N THR A 134 -4.04 4.91 -18.82
CA THR A 134 -4.33 5.17 -20.25
C THR A 134 -5.40 4.30 -20.94
N ASN A 135 -6.67 4.29 -20.48
CA ASN A 135 -7.89 4.29 -21.33
C ASN A 135 -9.19 4.05 -20.52
N GLY A 136 -9.84 5.14 -20.07
CA GLY A 136 -11.32 5.25 -20.15
C GLY A 136 -12.23 4.37 -19.28
N GLY A 137 -11.90 4.07 -18.01
CA GLY A 137 -12.87 3.49 -17.08
C GLY A 137 -12.70 3.96 -15.63
N GLU A 138 -13.81 4.19 -14.92
CA GLU A 138 -13.78 4.42 -13.47
C GLU A 138 -13.55 3.11 -12.70
N ARG A 139 -12.36 2.90 -12.14
CA ARG A 139 -12.15 2.04 -10.96
C ARG A 139 -11.17 2.72 -10.01
N ARG A 140 -11.58 2.83 -8.74
CA ARG A 140 -10.91 3.56 -7.66
C ARG A 140 -10.69 2.60 -6.51
N VAL A 141 -9.59 1.88 -6.55
CA VAL A 141 -9.05 1.28 -5.33
C VAL A 141 -8.43 2.38 -4.46
N VAL A 142 -8.91 2.52 -3.23
CA VAL A 142 -8.29 3.32 -2.15
C VAL A 142 -8.10 2.39 -0.96
N PHE A 143 -6.86 1.95 -0.75
CA PHE A 143 -6.49 1.18 0.43
C PHE A 143 -5.67 2.04 1.40
N ASN A 144 -5.98 1.90 2.68
CA ASN A 144 -5.18 2.42 3.78
C ASN A 144 -4.36 1.26 4.37
N SER A 145 -3.16 1.55 4.88
CA SER A 145 -2.39 0.55 5.62
C SER A 145 -3.15 0.13 6.87
N LEU A 146 -3.21 -1.19 7.13
CA LEU A 146 -3.77 -1.76 8.36
C LEU A 146 -2.74 -1.77 9.49
#